data_AF-A0A9D1B8U8-F1
#
_entry.id   AF-A0A9D1B8U8-F1
#
_cell.length_a   1.000
_cell.length_b   1.000
_cell.length_c   1.000
_cell.angle_alpha   90.00
_cell.angle_beta   90.00
_cell.angle_gamma   90.00
#
_symmetry.space_group_name_H-M   'P 1'
#
loop_
_entity.id
_entity.type
_entity.pdbx_description
1 polymer ?
#
loop_
_entity_poly.entity_id
_entity_poly.type
_entity_poly.pdbx_seq_one_letter_code
_entity_poly.pdbx_strand_id
1 'polypeptide(L)'
;MKDLLKPPQIDTGPVECLGQTFPSDQARREHYLQLLAEKLKDPEFRKQEGFPQGTDEAILAMSDPPYYTACPNPWLAEFVEHYGKPYDPSEPYQREP
;
A
#
# COMPACT_ATOMS: atom_id res chain seq x y z
N MET A 1 2.74 -20.99 -15.48
CA MET A 1 2.27 -20.63 -14.13
C MET A 1 2.95 -19.33 -13.65
N LYS A 2 2.89 -18.24 -14.43
CA LYS A 2 3.43 -16.92 -14.02
C LYS A 2 2.36 -15.84 -13.94
N ASP A 3 1.11 -16.20 -14.23
CA ASP A 3 0.00 -15.25 -14.44
C ASP A 3 -0.98 -15.18 -13.26
N LEU A 4 -0.71 -15.87 -12.15
CA LEU A 4 -1.60 -15.95 -10.98
C LEU A 4 -1.45 -14.77 -10.00
N LEU A 5 -0.48 -13.88 -10.22
CA LEU A 5 -0.15 -12.75 -9.33
C LEU A 5 -0.30 -11.39 -10.01
N LYS A 6 -0.85 -11.32 -11.22
CA LYS A 6 -1.21 -10.01 -11.79
C LYS A 6 -2.43 -9.50 -11.01
N PRO A 7 -2.33 -8.37 -10.29
CA PRO A 7 -3.52 -7.73 -9.75
C PRO A 7 -4.48 -7.47 -10.93
N PRO A 8 -5.80 -7.72 -10.77
CA PRO A 8 -6.74 -7.53 -11.85
C PRO A 8 -6.61 -6.09 -12.35
N GLN A 9 -6.29 -5.94 -13.64
CA GLN A 9 -6.27 -4.66 -14.34
C GLN A 9 -7.73 -4.24 -14.55
N ILE A 10 -8.41 -3.88 -13.46
CA ILE A 10 -9.74 -3.31 -13.56
C ILE A 10 -9.52 -1.84 -13.86
N ASP A 11 -9.56 -1.48 -15.15
CA ASP A 11 -9.71 -0.09 -15.60
C ASP A 11 -11.11 0.39 -15.17
N THR A 12 -11.25 0.61 -13.88
CA THR A 12 -12.30 1.45 -13.32
C THR A 12 -11.86 2.89 -13.52
N GLY A 13 -12.82 3.79 -13.71
CA GLY A 13 -12.57 5.19 -14.04
C GLY A 13 -11.78 5.95 -12.95
N PRO A 14 -11.93 7.28 -12.87
CA PRO A 14 -11.18 8.06 -11.90
C PRO A 14 -11.35 7.54 -10.46
N VAL A 15 -10.25 7.42 -9.73
CA VAL A 15 -10.21 6.96 -8.34
C VAL A 15 -9.63 8.04 -7.45
N GLU A 16 -10.08 8.08 -6.20
CA GLU A 16 -9.49 8.93 -5.17
C GLU A 16 -8.71 8.08 -4.17
N CYS A 17 -7.49 8.50 -3.85
CA CYS A 17 -6.61 7.83 -2.92
C CYS A 17 -5.84 8.87 -2.09
N LEU A 18 -5.99 8.81 -0.76
CA LEU A 18 -5.36 9.74 0.19
C LEU A 18 -5.55 11.22 -0.20
N GLY A 19 -6.75 11.59 -0.63
CA GLY A 19 -7.09 12.97 -1.04
C GLY A 19 -6.56 13.39 -2.42
N GLN A 20 -5.97 12.48 -3.20
CA GLN A 20 -5.52 12.73 -4.58
C GLN A 20 -6.39 11.96 -5.57
N THR A 21 -6.71 12.58 -6.71
CA THR A 21 -7.47 11.94 -7.79
C THR A 21 -6.53 11.40 -8.87
N PHE A 22 -6.74 10.15 -9.26
CA PHE A 22 -6.01 9.48 -10.34
C PHE A 22 -6.98 9.07 -11.45
N PRO A 23 -6.53 9.00 -12.71
CA PRO A 23 -7.39 8.63 -13.83
C PRO A 23 -7.83 7.14 -13.80
N SER A 24 -7.09 6.28 -13.11
CA SER A 24 -7.42 4.87 -12.88
C SER A 24 -6.67 4.28 -11.69
N ASP A 25 -7.10 3.10 -11.26
CA ASP A 25 -6.43 2.29 -10.22
C ASP A 25 -4.97 1.97 -10.58
N GLN A 26 -4.71 1.72 -11.87
CA GLN A 26 -3.37 1.47 -12.40
C GLN A 26 -2.47 2.72 -12.25
N ALA A 27 -2.99 3.91 -12.62
CA ALA A 27 -2.24 5.15 -12.51
C ALA A 27 -1.92 5.51 -11.05
N ARG A 28 -2.86 5.25 -10.13
CA ARG A 28 -2.60 5.35 -8.68
C ARG A 28 -1.47 4.41 -8.28
N ARG A 29 -1.58 3.11 -8.63
CA ARG A 29 -0.58 2.10 -8.24
C ARG A 29 0.81 2.45 -8.76
N GLU A 30 0.93 2.88 -10.02
CA GLU A 30 2.21 3.30 -10.60
C GLU A 30 2.83 4.49 -9.86
N HIS A 31 2.03 5.49 -9.52
CA HIS A 31 2.48 6.65 -8.75
C HIS A 31 3.09 6.22 -7.40
N TYR A 32 2.37 5.42 -6.61
CA TYR A 32 2.85 5.02 -5.30
C TYR A 32 4.00 3.99 -5.35
N LEU A 33 4.08 3.16 -6.39
CA LEU A 33 5.24 2.28 -6.59
C LEU A 33 6.52 3.06 -6.90
N GLN A 34 6.43 4.13 -7.68
CA GLN A 34 7.59 5.01 -7.92
C GLN A 34 8.06 5.63 -6.62
N LEU A 35 7.14 6.14 -5.79
CA LEU A 35 7.48 6.66 -4.47
C LEU A 35 8.07 5.59 -3.54
N LEU A 36 7.55 4.36 -3.58
CA LEU A 36 8.11 3.25 -2.82
C LEU A 36 9.54 2.94 -3.26
N ALA A 37 9.79 2.88 -4.57
CA ALA A 37 11.11 2.63 -5.12
C ALA A 37 12.13 3.68 -4.68
N GLU A 38 11.74 4.96 -4.60
CA GLU A 38 12.60 6.00 -4.06
C GLU A 38 12.88 5.82 -2.55
N LYS A 39 11.86 5.46 -1.76
CA LYS A 39 12.04 5.17 -0.33
C LYS A 39 12.95 3.97 -0.07
N LEU A 40 12.89 2.94 -0.92
CA LEU A 40 13.74 1.74 -0.79
C LEU A 40 15.24 2.02 -0.94
N LYS A 41 15.61 3.13 -1.61
CA LYS A 41 17.00 3.57 -1.72
C LYS A 41 17.56 4.14 -0.42
N ASP A 42 16.70 4.52 0.53
CA ASP A 42 17.11 5.05 1.83
C ASP A 42 17.53 3.90 2.77
N PRO A 43 18.82 3.83 3.19
CA PRO A 43 19.29 2.80 4.11
C PRO A 43 18.59 2.84 5.48
N GLU A 44 18.18 4.02 5.96
CA GLU A 44 17.49 4.15 7.25
C GLU A 44 16.09 3.56 7.19
N PHE A 45 15.40 3.72 6.05
CA PHE A 45 14.11 3.07 5.81
C PHE A 45 14.24 1.53 5.87
N ARG A 46 15.30 0.96 5.29
CA ARG A 46 15.53 -0.50 5.32
C ARG A 46 15.91 -1.06 6.69
N LYS A 47 16.37 -0.23 7.63
CA LYS A 47 16.77 -0.66 8.98
C LYS A 47 15.60 -0.79 9.95
N GLN A 48 14.40 -0.38 9.54
CA GLN A 48 13.21 -0.47 10.38
C GLN A 48 12.90 -1.92 10.79
N GLU A 49 12.35 -2.09 11.98
CA GLU A 49 11.90 -3.41 12.44
C GLU A 49 10.78 -3.93 11.52
N GLY A 50 10.82 -5.23 11.20
CA GLY A 50 9.86 -5.87 10.31
C GLY A 50 10.15 -5.70 8.81
N PHE A 51 11.29 -5.10 8.44
CA PHE A 51 11.71 -5.04 7.04
C PHE A 51 12.09 -6.44 6.50
N PRO A 52 11.61 -6.86 5.32
CA PRO A 52 11.94 -8.16 4.75
C PRO A 52 13.39 -8.25 4.26
N GLN A 53 13.96 -9.46 4.29
CA GLN A 53 15.21 -9.79 3.62
C GLN A 53 14.96 -10.10 2.12
N GLY A 54 14.43 -9.13 1.38
CA GLY A 54 14.10 -9.23 -0.04
C GLY A 54 14.81 -8.20 -0.89
N THR A 55 14.84 -8.42 -2.22
CA THR A 55 15.30 -7.40 -3.17
C THR A 55 14.22 -6.34 -3.38
N ASP A 56 14.62 -5.16 -3.84
CA ASP A 56 13.70 -4.05 -4.05
C ASP A 56 12.67 -4.41 -5.13
N GLU A 57 13.08 -5.15 -6.16
CA GLU A 57 12.19 -5.63 -7.22
C GLU A 57 11.13 -6.58 -6.67
N ALA A 58 11.50 -7.47 -5.74
CA ALA A 58 10.56 -8.38 -5.11
C ALA A 58 9.57 -7.62 -4.22
N ILE A 59 10.05 -6.63 -3.45
CA ILE A 59 9.20 -5.78 -2.62
C ILE A 59 8.20 -5.03 -3.51
N LEU A 60 8.65 -4.39 -4.58
CA LEU A 60 7.80 -3.64 -5.51
C LEU A 60 6.79 -4.54 -6.23
N ALA A 61 7.20 -5.73 -6.69
CA ALA A 61 6.33 -6.65 -7.39
C ALA A 61 5.20 -7.20 -6.50
N MET A 62 5.46 -7.37 -5.20
CA MET A 62 4.48 -7.86 -4.23
C MET A 62 3.63 -6.75 -3.62
N SER A 63 3.97 -5.48 -3.84
CA SER A 63 3.26 -4.35 -3.21
C SER A 63 2.12 -3.82 -4.09
N ASP A 64 1.11 -3.26 -3.41
CA ASP A 64 0.01 -2.47 -3.99
C ASP A 64 -0.23 -1.21 -3.13
N PRO A 65 0.72 -0.27 -3.13
CA PRO A 65 0.64 0.90 -2.28
C PRO A 65 -0.43 1.89 -2.78
N PRO A 66 -1.03 2.67 -1.85
CA PRO A 66 -0.72 2.76 -0.42
C PRO A 66 -1.43 1.71 0.45
N TYR A 67 -2.29 0.86 -0.14
CA TYR A 67 -3.12 -0.08 0.61
C TYR A 67 -2.33 -1.27 1.17
N TYR A 68 -1.31 -1.73 0.45
CA TYR A 68 -0.46 -2.84 0.88
C TYR A 68 0.99 -2.65 0.41
N THR A 69 1.94 -2.93 1.30
CA THR A 69 3.37 -3.01 0.96
C THR A 69 3.98 -4.26 1.56
N ALA A 70 4.90 -4.88 0.83
CA ALA A 70 5.67 -6.04 1.31
C ALA A 70 6.76 -5.67 2.34
N CYS A 71 6.85 -4.39 2.71
CA CYS A 71 7.72 -3.82 3.75
C CYS A 71 6.88 -2.94 4.70
N PRO A 72 7.43 -2.42 5.81
CA PRO A 72 6.75 -1.43 6.65
C PRO A 72 6.12 -0.31 5.81
N ASN A 73 4.79 -0.17 5.87
CA ASN A 73 4.04 0.68 4.95
C ASN A 73 4.27 2.17 5.27
N PRO A 74 4.93 2.95 4.37
CA PRO A 74 5.26 4.34 4.64
C PRO A 74 4.06 5.28 4.61
N TRP A 75 2.89 4.83 4.13
CA TRP A 75 1.65 5.62 4.07
C TRP A 75 0.64 5.22 5.14
N LEU A 76 0.98 4.30 6.05
CA LEU A 76 0.02 3.80 7.04
C LEU A 76 -0.55 4.92 7.91
N ALA A 77 0.28 5.90 8.30
CA ALA A 77 -0.17 7.03 9.11
C ALA A 77 -1.21 7.89 8.36
N GLU A 78 -0.91 8.29 7.12
CA GLU A 78 -1.83 9.05 6.25
C GLU A 78 -3.10 8.26 5.96
N PHE A 79 -2.98 6.95 5.77
CA PHE A 79 -4.11 6.06 5.56
C PHE A 79 -5.05 6.06 6.78
N VAL A 80 -4.50 5.95 7.99
CA VAL A 80 -5.29 6.00 9.23
C VAL A 80 -5.89 7.39 9.45
N GLU A 81 -5.17 8.47 9.11
CA GLU A 81 -5.71 9.82 9.21
C GLU A 81 -6.90 10.04 8.27
N HIS A 82 -6.82 9.50 7.04
CA HIS A 82 -7.85 9.72 6.02
C HIS A 82 -9.06 8.79 6.16
N TYR A 83 -8.84 7.51 6.51
CA TYR A 83 -9.88 6.47 6.53
C TYR A 83 -10.18 5.91 7.92
N GLY A 84 -9.33 6.19 8.91
CA GLY A 84 -9.46 5.63 10.26
C GLY A 84 -10.61 6.26 11.04
N LYS A 85 -11.01 5.53 12.09
CA LYS A 85 -11.94 6.02 13.10
C LYS A 85 -11.25 5.94 14.47
N PRO A 86 -11.53 6.88 15.39
CA PRO A 86 -11.07 6.75 16.77
C PRO A 86 -11.52 5.42 17.36
N TYR A 87 -10.66 4.81 18.17
CA TYR A 87 -11.00 3.58 18.88
C TYR A 87 -12.05 3.87 19.96
N ASP A 88 -13.17 3.14 19.91
CA ASP A 88 -14.20 3.16 20.96
C ASP A 88 -14.20 1.80 21.70
N PRO A 89 -13.78 1.75 22.97
CA PRO A 89 -13.76 0.50 23.75
C PRO A 89 -15.16 -0.03 24.09
N SER A 90 -16.21 0.77 23.92
CA SER A 90 -17.59 0.36 24.15
C SER A 90 -18.23 -0.33 22.94
N GLU A 91 -17.65 -0.17 21.74
CA GLU A 91 -18.12 -0.86 20.55
C GLU A 91 -17.84 -2.37 20.65
N PRO A 92 -18.87 -3.23 20.62
CA PRO A 92 -18.67 -4.67 20.68
C PRO A 92 -17.92 -5.13 19.43
N TYR A 93 -16.95 -6.02 19.64
CA TYR A 93 -16.19 -6.60 18.55
C TYR A 93 -17.10 -7.40 17.61
N GLN A 94 -17.16 -7.01 16.34
CA GLN A 94 -17.93 -7.70 15.31
C GLN A 94 -16.99 -8.25 14.23
N ARG A 95 -17.01 -9.57 14.03
CA ARG A 95 -16.42 -10.24 12.88
C ARG A 95 -17.42 -11.25 12.34
N GLU A 96 -17.66 -11.21 11.03
CA GLU A 96 -18.42 -12.26 10.36
C GLU A 96 -17.62 -13.57 10.38
N PRO A 97 -18.25 -14.72 10.69
CA PRO A 97 -17.59 -16.02 10.72
C PRO A 97 -17.18 -16.54 9.33
#